data_AF-A0A7C6Q4K2-F1
#
_entry.id   AF-A0A7C6Q4K2-F1
#
_cell.length_a   1.000
_cell.length_b   1.000
_cell.length_c   1.000
_cell.angle_alpha   90.00
_cell.angle_beta   90.00
_cell.angle_gamma   90.00
#
_symmetry.space_group_name_H-M   'P 1'
#
loop_
_entity.id
_entity.type
_entity.pdbx_description
1 polymer ?
#
loop_
_entity_poly.entity_id
_entity_poly.type
_entity_poly.pdbx_seq_one_letter_code
_entity_poly.pdbx_strand_id
1 'polypeptide(L)'
;MKLKKFFLFFILNLIIFLAAGCGSQRVNPNQANSNLPDDQLEAKQEEIDLVKIKPNELGRIMILMYHQISPKEGEWSRTPENFRRDLQRLYDNGYRLISLKDYLNNNIDVPAGFTPVILTFDDSPANQFKYIEENGELVIDPNCAVGIITEFAKSHPDFGTAATFYINFPASAFGQKGYTARKLVQLAE
;
A
#
# COMPACT_ATOMS: atom_id res chain seq x y z
N MET A 1 -8.88 27.20 53.68
CA MET A 1 -10.33 27.13 53.34
C MET A 1 -10.71 27.76 51.98
N LYS A 2 -9.77 28.29 51.19
CA LYS A 2 -10.05 28.90 49.85
C LYS A 2 -9.76 27.96 48.66
N LEU A 3 -9.02 26.87 48.85
CA LEU A 3 -8.60 25.96 47.78
C LEU A 3 -9.70 24.95 47.36
N LYS A 4 -10.60 24.57 48.28
CA LYS A 4 -11.75 23.68 47.98
C LYS A 4 -12.86 24.37 47.18
N LYS A 5 -12.98 25.71 47.27
CA LYS A 5 -13.96 26.49 46.48
C LYS A 5 -13.53 26.67 45.03
N PHE A 6 -12.22 26.68 44.76
CA PHE A 6 -11.68 26.78 43.40
C PHE A 6 -11.85 25.46 42.62
N PHE A 7 -11.70 24.33 43.30
CA PHE A 7 -11.89 23.00 42.70
C PHE A 7 -13.36 22.69 42.38
N LEU A 8 -14.30 23.20 43.19
CA LEU A 8 -15.73 23.02 42.96
C LEU A 8 -16.26 23.86 41.79
N PHE A 9 -15.64 25.02 41.51
CA PHE A 9 -16.00 25.89 40.39
C PHE A 9 -15.54 25.34 39.03
N PHE A 10 -14.42 24.59 39.02
CA PHE A 10 -13.89 23.94 37.82
C PHE A 10 -14.67 22.68 37.45
N ILE A 11 -15.14 21.91 38.45
CA ILE A 11 -15.96 20.70 38.23
C ILE A 11 -17.37 21.07 37.75
N LEU A 12 -17.94 22.20 38.20
CA LEU A 12 -19.28 22.64 37.76
C LEU A 12 -19.29 23.18 36.31
N ASN A 13 -18.18 23.76 35.82
CA ASN A 13 -18.04 24.19 34.42
C ASN A 13 -17.75 23.03 33.45
N LEU A 14 -17.19 21.92 33.94
CA LEU A 14 -16.92 20.73 33.13
C LEU A 14 -18.19 19.92 32.79
N ILE A 15 -19.27 20.09 33.56
CA ILE A 15 -20.55 19.40 33.33
C ILE A 15 -21.44 20.15 32.31
N ILE A 16 -21.23 21.45 32.10
CA ILE A 16 -22.03 22.26 31.14
C ILE A 16 -21.55 22.06 29.69
N PHE A 17 -20.32 21.59 29.46
CA PHE A 17 -19.80 21.27 28.12
C PHE A 17 -20.20 19.87 27.60
N LEU A 18 -20.89 19.05 28.40
CA LEU A 18 -21.33 17.70 28.02
C LEU A 18 -22.79 17.62 27.53
N ALA A 19 -23.51 18.76 27.46
CA ALA A 19 -24.93 18.80 27.08
C ALA A 19 -25.24 19.64 25.82
N ALA A 20 -24.26 19.89 24.96
CA ALA A 20 -24.44 20.53 23.65
C ALA A 20 -23.88 19.66 22.52
N GLY A 21 -24.18 18.36 22.53
CA GLY A 21 -24.06 17.49 21.37
C GLY A 21 -25.27 17.69 20.47
N CYS A 22 -25.08 18.42 19.38
CA CYS A 22 -26.12 18.83 18.44
C CYS A 22 -26.97 17.64 17.94
N GLY A 23 -28.29 17.81 18.03
CA GLY A 23 -29.25 16.90 17.42
C GLY A 23 -29.06 16.85 15.91
N SER A 24 -28.92 15.63 15.38
CA SER A 24 -29.01 15.38 13.95
C SER A 24 -30.44 15.67 13.50
N GLN A 25 -30.65 16.83 12.86
CA GLN A 25 -31.82 17.03 12.02
C GLN A 25 -31.71 16.05 10.86
N ARG A 26 -32.71 15.19 10.69
CA ARG A 26 -32.88 14.42 9.46
C ARG A 26 -33.09 15.40 8.32
N VAL A 27 -32.06 15.62 7.51
CA VAL A 27 -32.18 16.34 6.25
C VAL A 27 -33.04 15.48 5.33
N ASN A 28 -34.20 16.02 4.95
CA ASN A 28 -35.07 15.44 3.93
C ASN A 28 -34.37 15.63 2.57
N PRO A 29 -34.06 14.57 1.78
CA PRO A 29 -33.23 14.70 0.57
C PRO A 29 -33.83 15.56 -0.55
N ASN A 30 -35.11 15.96 -0.44
CA ASN A 30 -35.85 16.57 -1.55
C ASN A 30 -36.03 18.10 -1.44
N GLN A 31 -35.19 18.80 -0.67
CA GLN A 31 -35.14 20.27 -0.74
C GLN A 31 -33.70 20.79 -0.73
N ALA A 32 -32.98 20.55 -1.82
CA ALA A 32 -31.86 21.39 -2.21
C ALA A 32 -32.39 22.52 -3.10
N ASN A 33 -32.26 23.75 -2.61
CA ASN A 33 -32.60 24.98 -3.30
C ASN A 33 -31.63 25.14 -4.50
N SER A 34 -32.14 24.90 -5.71
CA SER A 34 -31.39 24.94 -6.97
C SER A 34 -31.11 26.39 -7.37
N ASN A 35 -29.99 26.95 -6.93
CA ASN A 35 -29.43 28.21 -7.47
C ASN A 35 -27.92 28.32 -7.18
N LEU A 36 -27.16 27.28 -7.52
CA LEU A 36 -25.72 27.37 -7.71
C LEU A 36 -25.45 27.13 -9.20
N PRO A 37 -24.58 27.93 -9.86
CA PRO A 37 -24.23 27.68 -11.26
C PRO A 37 -23.61 26.29 -11.41
N ASP A 38 -24.22 25.48 -12.25
CA ASP A 38 -23.93 24.06 -12.54
C ASP A 38 -22.60 23.85 -13.32
N ASP A 39 -21.78 24.90 -13.46
CA ASP A 39 -20.73 24.94 -14.48
C ASP A 39 -19.34 24.54 -13.97
N GLN A 40 -19.22 23.94 -12.78
CA GLN A 40 -17.92 23.44 -12.31
C GLN A 40 -18.02 22.04 -11.67
N LEU A 41 -17.39 21.07 -12.35
CA LEU A 41 -17.04 19.70 -11.95
C LEU A 41 -17.87 18.54 -12.54
N GLU A 42 -18.26 18.63 -13.81
CA GLU A 42 -18.34 17.39 -14.61
C GLU A 42 -16.96 17.11 -15.20
N ALA A 43 -16.09 16.45 -14.41
CA ALA A 43 -15.00 15.71 -15.01
C ALA A 43 -15.66 14.63 -15.87
N LYS A 44 -15.66 14.84 -17.19
CA LYS A 44 -16.18 13.90 -18.19
C LYS A 44 -15.51 12.54 -17.96
N GLN A 45 -16.19 11.68 -17.21
CA GLN A 45 -15.74 10.33 -16.95
C GLN A 45 -15.82 9.62 -18.30
N GLU A 46 -14.66 9.36 -18.92
CA GLU A 46 -14.62 8.67 -20.19
C GLU A 46 -15.32 7.33 -20.03
N GLU A 47 -16.33 7.09 -20.85
CA GLU A 47 -17.09 5.85 -20.82
C GLU A 47 -16.14 4.69 -21.20
N ILE A 48 -15.96 3.75 -20.28
CA ILE A 48 -15.07 2.61 -20.47
C ILE A 48 -15.79 1.57 -21.35
N ASP A 49 -15.24 1.27 -22.53
CA ASP A 49 -15.75 0.21 -23.40
C ASP A 49 -15.42 -1.19 -22.85
N LEU A 50 -16.35 -1.73 -22.06
CA LEU A 50 -16.22 -3.05 -21.43
C LEU A 50 -16.18 -4.20 -22.45
N VAL A 51 -16.81 -4.04 -23.63
CA VAL A 51 -16.80 -5.06 -24.70
C VAL A 51 -15.40 -5.20 -25.28
N LYS A 52 -14.69 -4.08 -25.42
CA LYS A 52 -13.30 -4.04 -25.85
C LYS A 52 -12.34 -4.52 -24.75
N ILE A 53 -12.53 -4.07 -23.51
CA ILE A 53 -11.61 -4.35 -22.40
C ILE A 53 -11.73 -5.78 -21.88
N LYS A 54 -12.93 -6.36 -21.92
CA LYS A 54 -13.22 -7.73 -21.44
C LYS A 54 -12.62 -7.99 -20.05
N PRO A 55 -12.98 -7.18 -19.03
CA PRO A 55 -12.41 -7.31 -17.70
C PRO A 55 -12.68 -8.70 -17.12
N ASN A 56 -11.83 -9.15 -16.22
CA ASN A 56 -12.08 -10.39 -15.49
C ASN A 56 -13.22 -10.19 -14.46
N GLU A 57 -14.42 -10.60 -14.85
CA GLU A 57 -15.63 -10.48 -14.03
C GLU A 57 -15.69 -11.45 -12.84
N LEU A 58 -14.77 -12.41 -12.73
CA LEU A 58 -14.73 -13.34 -11.60
C LEU A 58 -14.37 -12.64 -10.28
N GLY A 59 -13.83 -11.41 -10.34
CA GLY A 59 -13.45 -10.64 -9.16
C GLY A 59 -12.33 -11.29 -8.34
N ARG A 60 -11.45 -12.06 -8.98
CA ARG A 60 -10.32 -12.73 -8.33
C ARG A 60 -9.02 -12.02 -8.66
N ILE A 61 -8.24 -11.74 -7.62
CA ILE A 61 -6.91 -11.14 -7.75
C ILE A 61 -5.87 -12.20 -7.44
N MET A 62 -4.86 -12.30 -8.30
CA MET A 62 -3.75 -13.21 -8.10
C MET A 62 -2.81 -12.68 -7.01
N ILE A 63 -2.47 -13.54 -6.05
CA ILE A 63 -1.45 -13.28 -5.04
C ILE A 63 -0.29 -14.25 -5.31
N LEU A 64 0.89 -13.69 -5.62
CA LEU A 64 2.11 -14.44 -5.85
C LEU A 64 3.00 -14.37 -4.61
N MET A 65 3.31 -15.53 -4.05
CA MET A 65 4.11 -15.66 -2.84
C MET A 65 5.53 -16.09 -3.17
N TYR A 66 6.51 -15.38 -2.60
CA TYR A 66 7.93 -15.67 -2.69
C TYR A 66 8.51 -15.89 -1.29
N HIS A 67 9.58 -16.69 -1.18
CA HIS A 67 10.34 -16.85 0.06
C HIS A 67 11.73 -16.24 -0.10
N GLN A 68 12.59 -16.83 -0.94
CA GLN A 68 13.96 -16.35 -1.09
C GLN A 68 14.26 -15.82 -2.50
N ILE A 69 15.04 -14.75 -2.57
CA ILE A 69 15.70 -14.30 -3.79
C ILE A 69 17.19 -14.66 -3.70
N SER A 70 17.57 -15.87 -4.10
CA SER A 70 18.93 -16.41 -3.87
C SER A 70 19.64 -16.78 -5.17
N PRO A 71 20.98 -16.89 -5.20
CA PRO A 71 21.74 -17.20 -6.42
C PRO A 71 21.44 -18.55 -7.11
N LYS A 72 20.63 -19.42 -6.49
CA LYS A 72 20.23 -20.73 -7.03
C LYS A 72 18.73 -20.92 -6.85
N GLU A 73 18.11 -21.54 -7.86
CA GLU A 73 16.72 -22.00 -7.78
C GLU A 73 16.57 -23.11 -6.74
N GLY A 74 15.41 -23.19 -6.13
CA GLY A 74 15.01 -24.24 -5.21
C GLY A 74 13.50 -24.17 -4.95
N GLU A 75 12.97 -25.11 -4.18
CA GLU A 75 11.53 -25.17 -3.87
C GLU A 75 10.98 -23.83 -3.34
N TRP A 76 11.75 -23.15 -2.49
CA TRP A 76 11.42 -21.86 -1.87
C TRP A 76 12.32 -20.72 -2.34
N SER A 77 13.03 -20.90 -3.45
CA SER A 77 14.08 -19.97 -3.88
C SER A 77 13.99 -19.64 -5.36
N ARG A 78 13.96 -18.34 -5.66
CA ARG A 78 14.00 -17.77 -6.99
C ARG A 78 15.30 -17.01 -7.19
N THR A 79 15.92 -17.10 -8.35
CA THR A 79 17.09 -16.28 -8.68
C THR A 79 16.70 -14.82 -8.94
N PRO A 80 17.60 -13.85 -8.69
CA PRO A 80 17.40 -12.46 -9.08
C PRO A 80 17.01 -12.31 -10.56
N GLU A 81 17.69 -13.04 -11.46
CA GLU A 81 17.45 -13.01 -12.89
C GLU A 81 16.06 -13.56 -13.24
N ASN A 82 15.64 -14.63 -12.57
CA ASN A 82 14.34 -15.22 -12.81
C ASN A 82 13.22 -14.37 -12.21
N PHE A 83 13.44 -13.75 -11.05
CA PHE A 83 12.47 -12.84 -10.46
C PHE A 83 12.26 -11.60 -11.34
N ARG A 84 13.32 -11.03 -11.94
CA ARG A 84 13.19 -9.98 -12.97
C ARG A 84 12.33 -10.44 -14.17
N ARG A 85 12.52 -11.68 -14.63
CA ARG A 85 11.68 -12.26 -15.70
C ARG A 85 10.24 -12.47 -15.26
N ASP A 86 9.99 -12.80 -14.00
CA ASP A 86 8.64 -12.92 -13.46
C ASP A 86 7.94 -11.54 -13.49
N LEU A 87 8.61 -10.47 -13.04
CA LEU A 87 8.08 -9.10 -13.12
C LEU A 87 7.82 -8.66 -14.56
N GLN A 88 8.77 -8.92 -15.48
CA GLN A 88 8.59 -8.62 -16.90
C GLN A 88 7.38 -9.37 -17.48
N ARG A 89 7.23 -10.66 -17.16
CA ARG A 89 6.10 -11.45 -17.63
C ARG A 89 4.78 -10.90 -17.11
N LEU A 90 4.71 -10.49 -15.85
CA LEU A 90 3.52 -9.83 -15.29
C LEU A 90 3.22 -8.55 -16.07
N TYR A 91 4.21 -7.68 -16.24
CA TYR A 91 4.04 -6.42 -16.95
C TYR A 91 3.55 -6.60 -18.40
N ASP A 92 4.21 -7.50 -19.17
CA ASP A 92 3.88 -7.80 -20.57
C ASP A 92 2.46 -8.36 -20.74
N ASN A 93 1.95 -9.05 -19.71
CA ASN A 93 0.59 -9.61 -19.70
C ASN A 93 -0.43 -8.65 -19.06
N GLY A 94 -0.07 -7.38 -18.88
CA GLY A 94 -0.99 -6.33 -18.42
C GLY A 94 -1.28 -6.37 -16.92
N TYR A 95 -0.43 -7.01 -16.11
CA TYR A 95 -0.58 -6.96 -14.66
C TYR A 95 0.00 -5.67 -14.07
N ARG A 96 -0.62 -5.16 -13.00
CA ARG A 96 -0.20 -3.97 -12.24
C ARG A 96 -0.19 -4.29 -10.75
N LEU A 97 0.88 -3.90 -10.06
CA LEU A 97 1.01 -4.18 -8.64
C LEU A 97 0.02 -3.34 -7.85
N ILE A 98 -0.69 -3.99 -6.93
CA ILE A 98 -1.45 -3.33 -5.87
C ILE A 98 -0.98 -3.84 -4.51
N SER A 99 -1.13 -3.03 -3.47
CA SER A 99 -0.80 -3.48 -2.11
C SER A 99 -1.91 -4.39 -1.56
N LEU A 100 -1.55 -5.31 -0.66
CA LEU A 100 -2.55 -6.10 0.05
C LEU A 100 -3.46 -5.20 0.89
N LYS A 101 -2.94 -4.08 1.40
CA LYS A 101 -3.72 -3.06 2.13
C LYS A 101 -4.80 -2.43 1.25
N ASP A 102 -4.48 -2.07 0.02
CA ASP A 102 -5.43 -1.52 -0.93
C ASP A 102 -6.53 -2.51 -1.28
N TYR A 103 -6.14 -3.76 -1.52
CA TYR A 103 -7.10 -4.86 -1.72
C TYR A 103 -8.06 -5.02 -0.53
N LEU A 104 -7.53 -5.08 0.69
CA LEU A 104 -8.34 -5.23 1.92
C LEU A 104 -9.28 -4.05 2.16
N ASN A 105 -8.91 -2.85 1.71
CA ASN A 105 -9.71 -1.63 1.85
C ASN A 105 -10.61 -1.34 0.63
N ASN A 106 -10.67 -2.25 -0.34
CA ASN A 106 -11.40 -2.06 -1.60
C ASN A 106 -10.98 -0.79 -2.36
N ASN A 107 -9.69 -0.45 -2.30
CA ASN A 107 -9.07 0.70 -2.97
C ASN A 107 -8.25 0.23 -4.19
N ILE A 108 -8.92 -0.28 -5.22
CA ILE A 108 -8.24 -0.83 -6.41
C ILE A 108 -8.30 0.22 -7.53
N ASP A 109 -7.19 0.92 -7.75
CA ASP A 109 -7.04 1.96 -8.77
C ASP A 109 -6.12 1.52 -9.92
N VAL A 110 -6.40 0.35 -10.49
CA VAL A 110 -5.69 -0.16 -11.67
C VAL A 110 -6.39 0.39 -12.92
N PRO A 111 -5.67 0.98 -13.89
CA PRO A 111 -6.30 1.54 -15.07
C PRO A 111 -7.06 0.48 -15.88
N ALA A 112 -8.14 0.91 -16.52
CA ALA A 112 -8.97 0.01 -17.32
C ALA A 112 -8.14 -0.66 -18.43
N GLY A 113 -8.32 -1.97 -18.62
CA GLY A 113 -7.50 -2.77 -19.54
C GLY A 113 -6.34 -3.52 -18.86
N PHE A 114 -6.07 -3.25 -17.58
CA PHE A 114 -5.04 -3.95 -16.81
C PHE A 114 -5.63 -4.80 -15.68
N THR A 115 -4.81 -5.71 -15.15
CA THR A 115 -5.21 -6.66 -14.10
C THR A 115 -4.39 -6.43 -12.82
N PRO A 116 -5.01 -6.27 -11.64
CA PRO A 116 -4.26 -6.18 -10.39
C PRO A 116 -3.54 -7.51 -10.06
N VAL A 117 -2.35 -7.41 -9.47
CA VAL A 117 -1.63 -8.53 -8.85
C VAL A 117 -0.98 -8.08 -7.55
N ILE A 118 -0.91 -8.98 -6.57
CA ILE A 118 -0.26 -8.73 -5.28
C ILE A 118 0.97 -9.63 -5.17
N LEU A 119 2.09 -9.05 -4.72
CA LEU A 119 3.29 -9.80 -4.36
C LEU A 119 3.39 -9.92 -2.84
N THR A 120 3.63 -11.12 -2.35
CA THR A 120 3.92 -11.39 -0.93
C THR A 120 5.26 -12.08 -0.76
N PHE A 121 5.92 -11.81 0.36
CA PHE A 121 7.24 -12.30 0.70
C PHE A 121 7.25 -12.83 2.13
N ASP A 122 7.56 -14.12 2.29
CA ASP A 122 7.45 -14.83 3.56
C ASP A 122 8.82 -14.95 4.25
N ASP A 123 8.81 -15.19 5.56
CA ASP A 123 9.97 -15.45 6.43
C ASP A 123 10.98 -14.31 6.67
N SER A 124 10.99 -13.26 5.86
CA SER A 124 11.94 -12.15 5.94
C SER A 124 13.44 -12.54 5.97
N PRO A 125 13.94 -13.41 5.07
CA PRO A 125 15.38 -13.57 4.87
C PRO A 125 16.03 -12.27 4.36
N ALA A 126 17.34 -12.14 4.56
CA ALA A 126 18.07 -10.91 4.20
C ALA A 126 17.97 -10.55 2.72
N ASN A 127 17.86 -11.54 1.83
CA ASN A 127 17.77 -11.34 0.39
C ASN A 127 16.42 -10.77 -0.10
N GLN A 128 15.46 -10.49 0.79
CA GLN A 128 14.28 -9.71 0.44
C GLN A 128 14.54 -8.20 0.55
N PHE A 129 15.26 -7.76 1.57
CA PHE A 129 15.66 -6.36 1.74
C PHE A 129 17.02 -6.29 2.42
N LYS A 130 18.05 -5.92 1.67
CA LYS A 130 19.43 -5.83 2.14
C LYS A 130 20.06 -4.52 1.72
N TYR A 131 20.83 -3.92 2.62
CA TYR A 131 21.79 -2.89 2.23
C TYR A 131 23.17 -3.49 1.97
N ILE A 132 23.88 -2.89 1.03
CA ILE A 132 25.30 -3.13 0.75
C ILE A 132 26.04 -1.80 0.72
N GLU A 133 27.36 -1.84 0.89
CA GLU A 133 28.20 -0.67 0.68
C GLU A 133 28.73 -0.66 -0.75
N GLU A 134 28.52 0.43 -1.47
CA GLU A 134 29.09 0.69 -2.79
C GLU A 134 29.74 2.07 -2.77
N ASN A 135 31.03 2.16 -3.10
CA ASN A 135 31.80 3.42 -3.10
C ASN A 135 31.74 4.24 -1.79
N GLY A 136 31.58 3.56 -0.64
CA GLY A 136 31.47 4.21 0.67
C GLY A 136 30.06 4.71 1.01
N GLU A 137 29.08 4.46 0.13
CA GLU A 137 27.67 4.77 0.37
C GLU A 137 26.87 3.51 0.65
N LEU A 138 25.89 3.62 1.54
CA LEU A 138 24.97 2.53 1.86
C LEU A 138 23.79 2.54 0.87
N VAL A 139 23.72 1.54 0.00
CA VAL A 139 22.69 1.39 -1.03
C VAL A 139 21.90 0.09 -0.85
N ILE A 140 20.72 0.00 -1.47
CA ILE A 140 19.92 -1.24 -1.48
C ILE A 140 20.58 -2.23 -2.45
N ASP A 141 20.74 -3.48 -2.02
CA ASP A 141 21.29 -4.55 -2.86
C ASP A 141 20.42 -4.71 -4.12
N PRO A 142 20.95 -4.47 -5.34
CA PRO A 142 20.16 -4.51 -6.56
C PRO A 142 19.66 -5.92 -6.90
N ASN A 143 20.13 -6.94 -6.19
CA ASN A 143 19.71 -8.34 -6.33
C ASN A 143 18.78 -8.82 -5.22
N CYS A 144 18.43 -7.99 -4.22
CA CYS A 144 17.37 -8.32 -3.28
C CYS A 144 15.98 -7.97 -3.84
N ALA A 145 14.90 -8.52 -3.27
CA ALA A 145 13.53 -8.31 -3.75
C ALA A 145 13.16 -6.82 -3.88
N VAL A 146 13.41 -6.02 -2.83
CA VAL A 146 13.14 -4.57 -2.84
C VAL A 146 13.96 -3.87 -3.93
N GLY A 147 15.24 -4.20 -4.07
CA GLY A 147 16.10 -3.62 -5.10
C GLY A 147 15.60 -3.91 -6.52
N ILE A 148 15.16 -5.14 -6.77
CA ILE A 148 14.65 -5.56 -8.07
C ILE A 148 13.32 -4.88 -8.40
N ILE A 149 12.35 -4.85 -7.47
CA ILE A 149 11.04 -4.22 -7.68
C ILE A 149 11.21 -2.72 -7.93
N THR A 150 12.00 -2.04 -7.10
CA THR A 150 12.20 -0.59 -7.23
C THR A 150 12.92 -0.23 -8.51
N GLU A 151 13.93 -0.99 -8.93
CA GLU A 151 14.63 -0.75 -10.20
C GLU A 151 13.71 -1.01 -11.40
N PHE A 152 12.91 -2.09 -11.37
CA PHE A 152 11.96 -2.41 -12.43
C PHE A 152 10.92 -1.30 -12.61
N ALA A 153 10.43 -0.73 -11.51
CA ALA A 153 9.47 0.37 -11.53
C ALA A 153 10.05 1.68 -12.08
N LYS A 154 11.37 1.91 -12.06
CA LYS A 154 11.97 3.12 -12.67
C LYS A 154 11.78 3.14 -14.18
N SER A 155 11.88 1.99 -14.84
CA SER A 155 11.65 1.85 -16.29
C SER A 155 10.19 1.54 -16.65
N HIS A 156 9.38 1.13 -15.67
CA HIS A 156 7.96 0.81 -15.82
C HIS A 156 7.14 1.47 -14.69
N PRO A 157 7.04 2.82 -14.66
CA PRO A 157 6.43 3.53 -13.54
C PRO A 157 4.95 3.20 -13.34
N ASP A 158 4.27 2.80 -14.41
CA ASP A 158 2.88 2.36 -14.38
C ASP A 158 2.71 0.98 -13.75
N PHE A 159 3.75 0.13 -13.66
CA PHE A 159 3.69 -1.19 -13.02
C PHE A 159 3.46 -1.12 -11.51
N GLY A 160 4.00 -0.10 -10.84
CA GLY A 160 3.97 0.08 -9.39
C GLY A 160 5.10 -0.63 -8.63
N THR A 161 5.20 -0.34 -7.34
CA THR A 161 6.25 -0.87 -6.42
C THR A 161 5.69 -1.69 -5.26
N ALA A 162 4.37 -1.90 -5.22
CA ALA A 162 3.71 -2.49 -4.05
C ALA A 162 4.10 -3.96 -3.82
N ALA A 163 4.47 -4.26 -2.57
CA ALA A 163 4.74 -5.62 -2.11
C ALA A 163 4.44 -5.74 -0.60
N THR A 164 4.10 -6.94 -0.15
CA THR A 164 3.83 -7.23 1.27
C THR A 164 4.88 -8.17 1.82
N PHE A 165 5.51 -7.81 2.95
CA PHE A 165 6.55 -8.63 3.60
C PHE A 165 6.02 -9.14 4.94
N TYR A 166 5.99 -10.46 5.11
CA TYR A 166 5.64 -11.13 6.37
C TYR A 166 6.92 -11.37 7.18
N ILE A 167 7.12 -10.52 8.18
CA ILE A 167 8.36 -10.46 8.95
C ILE A 167 8.28 -11.36 10.18
N ASN A 168 9.23 -12.29 10.30
CA ASN A 168 9.35 -13.18 11.45
C ASN A 168 10.05 -12.44 12.61
N PHE A 169 9.28 -12.06 13.64
CA PHE A 169 9.80 -11.52 14.91
C PHE A 169 10.06 -12.64 15.94
N PRO A 170 11.06 -12.53 16.85
CA PRO A 170 11.87 -11.35 17.18
C PRO A 170 13.19 -11.24 16.42
N ALA A 171 13.38 -11.97 15.30
CA ALA A 171 14.56 -11.80 14.48
C ALA A 171 14.64 -10.35 13.96
N SER A 172 15.85 -9.81 13.77
CA SER A 172 16.02 -8.52 13.09
C SER A 172 15.36 -8.61 11.72
N ALA A 173 14.46 -7.68 11.37
CA ALA A 173 13.80 -7.69 10.07
C ALA A 173 14.84 -7.83 8.94
N PHE A 174 14.70 -8.88 8.12
CA PHE A 174 15.62 -9.18 7.04
C PHE A 174 17.06 -9.53 7.49
N GLY A 175 17.24 -10.09 8.68
CA GLY A 175 18.51 -10.66 9.15
C GLY A 175 19.71 -9.71 9.27
N GLN A 176 19.56 -8.41 8.95
CA GLN A 176 20.65 -7.44 8.92
C GLN A 176 20.58 -6.53 10.16
N LYS A 177 21.42 -6.84 11.15
CA LYS A 177 21.48 -6.11 12.43
C LYS A 177 21.74 -4.61 12.21
N GLY A 178 21.13 -3.77 13.04
CA GLY A 178 21.28 -2.31 13.00
C GLY A 178 20.35 -1.59 12.02
N TYR A 179 19.67 -2.31 11.12
CA TYR A 179 18.87 -1.68 10.06
C TYR A 179 17.35 -1.88 10.18
N THR A 180 16.87 -2.66 11.17
CA THR A 180 15.45 -3.01 11.34
C THR A 180 14.53 -1.79 11.26
N ALA A 181 14.74 -0.78 12.10
CA ALA A 181 13.85 0.39 12.16
C ALA A 181 13.82 1.15 10.83
N ARG A 182 14.98 1.36 10.20
CA ARG A 182 15.09 2.04 8.90
C ARG A 182 14.33 1.28 7.81
N LYS A 183 14.48 -0.04 7.74
CA LYS A 183 13.78 -0.88 6.75
C LYS A 183 12.26 -0.86 6.95
N LEU A 184 11.81 -0.95 8.20
CA LEU A 184 10.37 -0.91 8.50
C LEU A 184 9.72 0.43 8.12
N VAL A 185 10.42 1.55 8.34
CA VAL A 185 9.95 2.86 7.88
C VAL A 185 9.87 2.90 6.35
N GLN A 186 10.94 2.49 5.65
CA GLN A 186 10.96 2.51 4.18
C GLN A 186 9.94 1.57 3.53
N LEU A 187 9.55 0.47 4.18
CA LEU A 187 8.50 -0.42 3.67
C LEU A 187 7.09 0.11 3.93
N ALA A 188 6.93 1.08 4.82
CA ALA A 188 5.64 1.68 5.16
C ALA A 188 5.34 2.96 4.38
N GLU A 189 6.35 3.49 3.66
CA GLU A 189 6.24 4.59 2.68
C GLU A 189 5.64 4.11 1.36
#